data_AF-A0A7D9KJY6-F1
#
_entry.id   AF-A0A7D9KJY6-F1
#
_cell.length_a   1.000
_cell.length_b   1.000
_cell.length_c   1.000
_cell.angle_alpha   90.00
_cell.angle_beta   90.00
_cell.angle_gamma   90.00
#
_symmetry.space_group_name_H-M   'P 1'
#
loop_
_entity.id
_entity.type
_entity.pdbx_description
1 polymer ?
#
loop_
_entity_poly.entity_id
_entity_poly.type
_entity_poly.pdbx_seq_one_letter_code
_entity_poly.pdbx_strand_id
1 'polypeptide(L)'
;MGIRGLTAYVGTLPFGEGKVWESYNLHNTNLVIDGCGLYYHICNGLNSKFGGQYDQLQNKIKEFFSKLQLNNVVPYVVLDGIMARDEKKFATFMKRKTERIEKMNNLWTLREPGDEMVLPRLTQSTIVQVLQEIKVPYAVADL
;
A
#
# COMPACT_ATOMS: atom_id res chain seq x y z
N MET A 1 -2.41 9.54 -2.42
CA MET A 1 -3.01 10.89 -2.27
C MET A 1 -3.51 10.99 -0.85
N GLY A 2 -3.62 12.19 -0.30
CA GLY A 2 -4.30 12.40 0.97
C GLY A 2 -4.61 13.87 1.14
N ILE A 3 -5.41 14.18 2.16
CA ILE A 3 -5.62 15.56 2.58
C ILE A 3 -4.38 15.97 3.40
N ARG A 4 -3.61 16.93 2.89
CA ARG A 4 -2.38 17.39 3.56
C ARG A 4 -2.72 17.88 4.97
N GLY A 5 -2.00 17.37 5.97
CA GLY A 5 -2.21 17.73 7.37
C GLY A 5 -3.36 16.99 8.06
N LEU A 6 -4.16 16.17 7.35
CA LEU A 6 -5.28 15.47 7.96
C LEU A 6 -4.82 14.51 9.07
N THR A 7 -3.81 13.68 8.82
CA THR A 7 -3.29 12.76 9.85
C THR A 7 -2.78 13.51 11.08
N ALA A 8 -2.08 14.63 10.88
CA ALA A 8 -1.60 15.46 11.98
C ALA A 8 -2.77 16.07 12.76
N TYR A 9 -3.77 16.60 12.06
CA TYR A 9 -4.99 17.12 12.67
C TYR A 9 -5.76 16.05 13.44
N VAL A 10 -5.94 14.86 12.85
CA VAL A 10 -6.58 13.71 13.50
C VAL A 10 -5.87 13.34 14.80
N GLY A 11 -4.54 13.39 14.82
CA GLY A 11 -3.75 13.19 16.03
C GLY A 11 -3.95 14.23 17.14
N THR A 12 -4.54 15.39 16.83
CA THR A 12 -4.92 16.41 17.84
C THR A 12 -6.32 16.18 18.43
N LEU A 13 -7.13 15.30 17.84
CA LEU A 13 -8.49 15.05 18.28
C LEU A 13 -8.51 14.14 19.52
N PRO A 14 -9.51 14.30 20.42
CA PRO A 14 -9.61 13.46 21.61
C PRO A 14 -9.68 11.97 21.27
N PHE A 15 -8.83 11.18 21.94
CA PHE A 15 -8.72 9.72 21.79
C PHE A 15 -9.12 9.00 23.09
N GLY A 16 -9.92 7.95 22.99
CA GLY A 16 -10.40 7.15 24.12
C GLY A 16 -11.87 6.77 24.00
N GLU A 17 -12.35 5.94 24.92
CA GLU A 17 -13.74 5.48 24.94
C GLU A 17 -14.72 6.67 24.98
N GLY A 18 -15.67 6.69 24.05
CA GLY A 18 -16.64 7.79 23.91
C GLY A 18 -16.04 9.12 23.41
N LYS A 19 -14.83 9.11 22.84
CA LYS A 19 -14.21 10.26 22.17
C LYS A 19 -14.37 10.17 20.65
N VAL A 20 -13.75 11.11 19.92
CA VAL A 20 -13.83 11.17 18.46
C VAL A 20 -13.18 9.94 17.82
N TRP A 21 -12.12 9.43 18.44
CA TRP A 21 -11.41 8.22 18.01
C TRP A 21 -11.22 7.28 19.18
N GLU A 22 -11.30 5.98 18.92
CA GLU A 22 -11.00 4.93 19.88
C GLU A 22 -10.26 3.78 19.19
N SER A 23 -9.53 3.00 19.99
CA SER A 23 -8.90 1.77 19.50
C SER A 23 -9.98 0.73 19.20
N TYR A 24 -9.88 0.11 18.02
CA TYR A 24 -10.68 -1.07 17.69
C TYR A 24 -9.77 -2.27 17.50
N ASN A 25 -10.02 -3.32 18.28
CA ASN A 25 -9.36 -4.61 18.08
C ASN A 25 -10.03 -5.31 16.89
N LEU A 26 -9.36 -5.28 15.75
CA LEU A 26 -9.91 -5.81 14.50
C LEU A 26 -10.07 -7.34 14.56
N HIS A 27 -11.31 -7.82 14.64
CA HIS A 27 -11.64 -9.24 14.66
C HIS A 27 -13.07 -9.51 14.17
N ASN A 28 -13.37 -10.75 13.77
CA ASN A 28 -14.73 -11.24 13.47
C ASN A 28 -15.53 -10.33 12.53
N THR A 29 -14.91 -9.82 11.47
CA THR A 29 -15.51 -8.79 10.61
C THR A 29 -15.03 -8.87 9.17
N ASN A 30 -15.73 -8.22 8.26
CA ASN A 30 -15.29 -8.03 6.89
C ASN A 30 -14.46 -6.74 6.80
N LEU A 31 -13.34 -6.77 6.07
CA LEU A 31 -12.46 -5.62 5.89
C LEU A 31 -12.26 -5.34 4.41
N VAL A 32 -12.59 -4.13 3.97
CA VAL A 32 -12.23 -3.62 2.64
C VAL A 32 -10.90 -2.87 2.74
N ILE A 33 -9.95 -3.21 1.88
CA ILE A 33 -8.59 -2.68 1.90
C ILE A 33 -8.29 -1.98 0.58
N ASP A 34 -7.86 -0.72 0.65
CA ASP A 34 -7.19 -0.04 -0.46
C ASP A 34 -5.85 -0.74 -0.73
N GLY A 35 -5.80 -1.51 -1.82
CA GLY A 35 -4.63 -2.28 -2.21
C GLY A 35 -3.47 -1.35 -2.53
N CYS A 36 -3.67 -0.33 -3.36
CA CYS A 36 -2.60 0.59 -3.74
C CYS A 36 -1.98 1.29 -2.53
N GLY A 37 -2.80 1.68 -1.54
CA GLY A 37 -2.32 2.16 -0.26
C GLY A 37 -1.52 1.12 0.52
N LEU A 38 -2.05 -0.11 0.66
CA LEU A 38 -1.41 -1.21 1.37
C LEU A 38 0.00 -1.52 0.83
N TYR A 39 0.22 -1.40 -0.48
CA TYR A 39 1.50 -1.72 -1.13
C TYR A 39 2.66 -0.94 -0.53
N TYR A 40 2.46 0.36 -0.29
CA TYR A 40 3.46 1.24 0.30
C TYR A 40 3.78 0.87 1.75
N HIS A 41 2.81 0.37 2.51
CA HIS A 41 3.04 -0.08 3.89
C HIS A 41 3.77 -1.42 3.94
N ILE A 42 3.39 -2.39 3.11
CA ILE A 42 4.03 -3.70 3.06
C ILE A 42 5.47 -3.61 2.54
N CYS A 43 5.70 -2.80 1.50
CA CYS A 43 7.03 -2.62 0.92
C CYS A 43 7.97 -1.80 1.80
N ASN A 44 7.45 -1.12 2.82
CA ASN A 44 8.29 -0.34 3.72
C ASN A 44 9.34 -1.23 4.41
N GLY A 45 10.59 -0.76 4.43
CA GLY A 45 11.74 -1.52 4.92
C GLY A 45 12.21 -2.66 4.02
N LEU A 46 11.64 -2.85 2.81
CA LEU A 46 12.21 -3.77 1.81
C LEU A 46 13.26 -3.06 0.95
N ASN A 47 14.37 -3.74 0.72
CA ASN A 47 15.38 -3.23 -0.20
C ASN A 47 14.81 -3.19 -1.63
N SER A 48 14.78 -1.99 -2.19
CA SER A 48 14.26 -1.72 -3.54
C SER A 48 15.36 -1.60 -4.59
N LYS A 49 16.65 -1.69 -4.20
CA LYS A 49 17.78 -1.75 -5.14
C LYS A 49 17.66 -2.99 -6.04
N PHE A 50 18.22 -2.89 -7.25
CA PHE A 50 18.26 -3.96 -8.25
C PHE A 50 16.88 -4.54 -8.62
N GLY A 51 15.82 -3.75 -8.49
CA GLY A 51 14.47 -4.17 -8.90
C GLY A 51 13.62 -4.78 -7.79
N GLY A 52 14.12 -4.87 -6.56
CA GLY A 52 13.35 -5.22 -5.36
C GLY A 52 13.45 -6.68 -4.91
N GLN A 53 13.14 -6.91 -3.63
CA GLN A 53 13.14 -8.23 -2.98
C GLN A 53 11.75 -8.86 -3.01
N TYR A 54 11.40 -9.52 -4.12
CA TYR A 54 10.05 -10.07 -4.31
C TYR A 54 9.73 -11.24 -3.38
N ASP A 55 10.70 -12.07 -3.01
CA ASP A 55 10.47 -13.18 -2.07
C ASP A 55 10.08 -12.65 -0.67
N GLN A 56 10.78 -11.61 -0.20
CA GLN A 56 10.46 -10.95 1.07
C GLN A 56 9.09 -10.24 1.00
N LEU A 57 8.78 -9.62 -0.14
CA LEU A 57 7.48 -9.01 -0.38
C LEU A 57 6.36 -10.05 -0.28
N GLN A 58 6.50 -11.20 -0.96
CA GLN A 58 5.52 -12.30 -0.90
C GLN A 58 5.31 -12.77 0.54
N ASN A 59 6.38 -12.98 1.30
CA ASN A 59 6.29 -13.40 2.70
C ASN A 59 5.54 -12.38 3.56
N LYS A 60 5.84 -11.08 3.42
CA LYS A 60 5.12 -10.03 4.16
C LYS A 60 3.64 -9.96 3.81
N ILE A 61 3.27 -10.16 2.54
CA ILE A 61 1.86 -10.19 2.11
C ILE A 61 1.14 -11.38 2.76
N LYS A 62 1.73 -12.58 2.67
CA LYS A 62 1.16 -13.80 3.27
C LYS A 62 0.99 -13.64 4.78
N GLU A 63 1.99 -13.10 5.46
CA GLU A 63 1.95 -12.84 6.91
C GLU A 63 0.87 -11.82 7.28
N PHE A 64 0.72 -10.74 6.50
CA PHE A 64 -0.31 -9.74 6.76
C PHE A 64 -1.72 -10.35 6.71
N PHE A 65 -2.02 -11.10 5.64
CA PHE A 65 -3.34 -11.71 5.48
C PHE A 65 -3.58 -12.90 6.43
N SER A 66 -2.54 -13.66 6.80
CA SER A 66 -2.69 -14.72 7.79
C SER A 66 -3.08 -14.16 9.16
N LYS A 67 -2.51 -13.01 9.57
CA LYS A 67 -2.90 -12.33 10.82
C LYS A 67 -4.36 -11.87 10.81
N LEU A 68 -4.87 -11.41 9.66
CA LEU A 68 -6.30 -11.07 9.53
C LEU A 68 -7.17 -12.32 9.70
N GLN A 69 -6.84 -13.41 9.00
CA GLN A 69 -7.59 -14.67 9.07
C GLN A 69 -7.57 -15.28 10.48
N LEU A 70 -6.43 -15.23 11.19
CA LEU A 70 -6.32 -15.70 12.58
C LEU A 70 -7.25 -14.94 13.55
N ASN A 71 -7.65 -13.72 13.19
CA ASN A 71 -8.61 -12.91 13.96
C ASN A 71 -10.03 -13.00 13.39
N ASN A 72 -10.33 -13.98 12.53
CA ASN A 72 -11.62 -14.13 11.83
C ASN A 72 -12.01 -12.88 11.02
N VAL A 73 -11.03 -12.18 10.46
CA VAL A 73 -11.27 -11.05 9.56
C VAL A 73 -11.26 -11.56 8.13
N VAL A 74 -12.32 -11.25 7.37
CA VAL A 74 -12.43 -11.60 5.94
C VAL A 74 -12.01 -10.38 5.11
N PRO A 75 -10.83 -10.40 4.48
CA PRO A 75 -10.34 -9.28 3.69
C PRO A 75 -10.88 -9.28 2.26
N TYR A 76 -11.13 -8.08 1.75
CA TYR A 76 -11.44 -7.79 0.34
C TYR A 76 -10.54 -6.66 -0.14
N VAL A 77 -9.71 -6.93 -1.15
CA VAL A 77 -8.74 -5.94 -1.65
C VAL A 77 -9.30 -5.22 -2.86
N VAL A 78 -9.29 -3.89 -2.86
CA VAL A 78 -9.66 -3.06 -4.00
C VAL A 78 -8.41 -2.46 -4.61
N LEU A 79 -8.19 -2.74 -5.89
CA LEU A 79 -7.06 -2.21 -6.65
C LEU A 79 -7.51 -1.04 -7.51
N ASP A 80 -6.64 -0.05 -7.67
CA ASP A 80 -6.89 1.03 -8.61
C ASP A 80 -7.03 0.47 -10.03
N GLY A 81 -8.03 0.99 -10.74
CA GLY A 81 -8.26 0.74 -12.15
C GLY A 81 -7.29 1.47 -13.06
N ILE A 82 -7.61 1.45 -14.35
CA ILE A 82 -6.94 2.30 -15.33
C ILE A 82 -7.39 3.74 -15.07
N MET A 83 -6.48 4.69 -15.22
CA MET A 83 -6.78 6.11 -15.11
C MET A 83 -7.07 6.66 -16.52
N ALA A 84 -8.21 7.31 -16.73
CA ALA A 84 -8.52 7.95 -18.00
C ALA A 84 -7.61 9.17 -18.23
N ARG A 85 -7.25 9.46 -19.49
CA ARG A 85 -6.39 10.61 -19.83
C ARG A 85 -7.01 11.96 -19.45
N ASP A 86 -8.33 12.02 -19.40
CA ASP A 86 -9.10 13.26 -19.25
C ASP A 86 -9.36 13.60 -17.78
N GLU A 87 -8.83 12.79 -16.86
CA GLU A 87 -9.01 13.01 -15.44
C GLU A 87 -8.24 14.23 -14.93
N LYS A 88 -8.90 15.00 -14.07
CA LYS A 88 -8.31 16.13 -13.32
C LYS A 88 -7.02 15.78 -12.56
N LYS A 89 -6.75 14.48 -12.34
CA LYS A 89 -5.59 13.95 -11.62
C LYS A 89 -4.43 13.54 -12.53
N PHE A 90 -4.56 13.61 -13.86
CA PHE A 90 -3.53 13.19 -14.80
C PHE A 90 -2.17 13.88 -14.56
N ALA A 91 -2.18 15.20 -14.36
CA ALA A 91 -0.96 15.94 -14.04
C ALA A 91 -0.28 15.44 -12.75
N THR A 92 -1.08 15.09 -11.72
CA THR A 92 -0.55 14.55 -10.46
C THR A 92 0.05 13.16 -10.66
N PHE A 93 -0.58 12.32 -11.49
CA PHE A 93 -0.07 11.01 -11.84
C PHE A 93 1.27 11.09 -12.57
N MET A 94 1.35 11.94 -13.60
CA MET A 94 2.58 12.15 -14.37
C MET A 94 3.71 12.65 -13.47
N LYS A 95 3.44 13.66 -12.63
CA LYS A 95 4.40 14.16 -11.65
C LYS A 95 4.96 13.04 -10.77
N ARG A 96 4.10 12.19 -10.21
CA ARG A 96 4.53 11.05 -9.37
C ARG A 96 5.33 10.01 -10.13
N LYS A 97 5.00 9.75 -11.40
CA LYS A 97 5.78 8.83 -12.24
C LYS A 97 7.19 9.38 -12.46
N THR A 98 7.32 10.66 -12.75
CA THR A 98 8.62 11.34 -12.89
C THR A 98 9.41 11.30 -11.57
N GLU A 99 8.81 11.70 -10.45
CA GLU A 99 9.44 11.64 -9.12
C GLU A 99 9.90 10.21 -8.77
N ARG A 100 9.14 9.18 -9.15
CA ARG A 100 9.51 7.78 -8.92
C ARG A 100 10.75 7.38 -9.74
N ILE A 101 10.85 7.84 -10.99
CA ILE A 101 12.03 7.58 -11.83
C ILE A 101 13.26 8.26 -11.23
N GLU A 102 13.14 9.52 -10.81
CA GLU A 102 14.23 10.27 -10.16
C GLU A 102 14.71 9.60 -8.89
N LYS A 103 13.80 9.21 -7.99
CA LYS A 103 14.15 8.45 -6.77
C LYS A 103 14.83 7.12 -7.08
N MET A 104 14.36 6.40 -8.10
CA MET A 104 14.97 5.14 -8.49
C MET A 104 16.40 5.34 -9.02
N ASN A 105 16.65 6.41 -9.78
CA ASN A 105 17.99 6.78 -10.23
C ASN A 105 18.90 7.12 -9.04
N ASN A 106 18.41 7.89 -8.07
CA ASN A 106 19.17 8.21 -6.86
C ASN A 106 19.51 6.96 -6.03
N LEU A 107 18.54 6.07 -5.84
CA LEU A 107 18.76 4.79 -5.15
C LEU A 107 19.82 3.93 -5.83
N TRP A 108 19.95 4.01 -7.15
CA TRP A 108 20.93 3.24 -7.90
C TRP A 108 22.34 3.83 -7.81
N THR A 109 22.47 5.16 -7.75
CA THR A 109 23.76 5.86 -7.72
C THR A 109 24.37 5.97 -6.32
N LEU A 110 23.56 5.95 -5.27
CA LEU A 110 24.02 6.04 -3.88
C LEU A 110 24.62 4.71 -3.39
N ARG A 111 25.82 4.78 -2.79
CA ARG A 111 26.52 3.63 -2.19
C ARG A 111 25.78 3.11 -0.96
N GLU A 112 25.39 4.02 -0.06
CA GLU A 112 24.59 3.72 1.12
C GLU A 112 23.09 3.64 0.74
N PRO A 113 22.30 2.70 1.29
CA PRO A 113 20.85 2.74 1.16
C PRO A 113 20.31 3.95 1.94
N GLY A 114 19.76 4.94 1.24
CA GLY A 114 18.96 5.98 1.90
C GLY A 114 17.57 5.42 2.31
N ASP A 115 16.86 6.16 3.17
CA ASP A 115 15.46 5.85 3.57
C ASP A 115 14.43 6.01 2.42
N GLU A 116 14.90 6.25 1.20
CA GLU A 116 14.03 6.40 0.04
C GLU A 116 13.39 5.06 -0.34
N MET A 117 12.10 4.93 -0.06
CA MET A 117 11.32 3.81 -0.57
C MET A 117 10.80 4.12 -1.98
N VAL A 118 11.12 3.22 -2.92
CA VAL A 118 10.52 3.20 -4.25
C VAL A 118 9.87 1.85 -4.44
N LEU A 119 8.56 1.81 -4.73
CA LEU A 119 7.91 0.54 -5.04
C LEU A 119 8.62 -0.12 -6.23
N PRO A 120 8.97 -1.41 -6.15
CA PRO A 120 9.41 -2.18 -7.30
C PRO A 120 8.39 -2.17 -8.46
N ARG A 121 8.86 -2.38 -9.68
CA ARG A 121 8.00 -2.32 -10.88
C ARG A 121 6.89 -3.36 -10.85
N LEU A 122 7.20 -4.57 -10.38
CA LEU A 122 6.29 -5.72 -10.41
C LEU A 122 5.48 -5.88 -9.12
N THR A 123 5.52 -4.90 -8.19
CA THR A 123 4.82 -5.01 -6.90
C THR A 123 3.34 -5.37 -7.04
N GLN A 124 2.61 -4.69 -7.93
CA GLN A 124 1.18 -4.96 -8.14
C GLN A 124 0.95 -6.38 -8.67
N SER A 125 1.71 -6.82 -9.67
CA SER A 125 1.60 -8.19 -10.20
C SER A 125 1.95 -9.24 -9.16
N THR A 126 3.00 -9.03 -8.36
CA THR A 126 3.37 -9.94 -7.27
C THR A 126 2.28 -10.03 -6.23
N ILE A 127 1.66 -8.91 -5.86
CA ILE A 127 0.57 -8.92 -4.89
C ILE A 127 -0.65 -9.65 -5.44
N VAL A 128 -1.06 -9.37 -6.68
CA VAL A 128 -2.17 -10.09 -7.32
C VAL A 128 -1.92 -11.59 -7.34
N GLN A 129 -0.71 -12.03 -7.70
CA GLN A 129 -0.33 -13.45 -7.69
C GLN A 129 -0.45 -14.05 -6.29
N VAL A 130 0.07 -13.37 -5.27
CA VAL A 130 -0.04 -13.86 -3.88
C VAL A 130 -1.50 -13.90 -3.42
N LEU A 131 -2.30 -12.87 -3.69
CA LEU A 131 -3.73 -12.83 -3.34
C LEU A 131 -4.48 -14.02 -3.96
N GLN A 132 -4.19 -14.35 -5.22
CA GLN A 132 -4.72 -15.54 -5.89
C GLN A 132 -4.27 -16.84 -5.20
N GLU A 133 -2.98 -16.95 -4.86
CA GLU A 133 -2.40 -18.11 -4.18
C GLU A 133 -3.08 -18.36 -2.83
N ILE A 134 -3.23 -17.32 -2.01
CA ILE A 134 -3.85 -17.40 -0.67
C ILE A 134 -5.37 -17.26 -0.69
N LYS A 135 -5.97 -17.19 -1.89
CA LYS A 135 -7.42 -17.09 -2.13
C LYS A 135 -8.09 -15.90 -1.42
N VAL A 136 -7.40 -14.78 -1.32
CA VAL A 136 -8.00 -13.52 -0.85
C VAL A 136 -8.71 -12.84 -2.03
N PRO A 137 -10.01 -12.54 -1.91
CA PRO A 137 -10.77 -11.90 -2.98
C PRO A 137 -10.26 -10.48 -3.21
N TYR A 138 -10.20 -10.10 -4.49
CA TYR A 138 -9.88 -8.75 -4.90
C TYR A 138 -10.74 -8.30 -6.07
N ALA A 139 -10.94 -6.99 -6.17
CA ALA A 139 -11.57 -6.32 -7.29
C ALA A 139 -10.64 -5.24 -7.84
N VAL A 140 -10.78 -4.93 -9.11
CA VAL A 140 -10.14 -3.78 -9.75
C VAL A 140 -11.24 -2.75 -9.99
N ALA A 141 -11.02 -1.51 -9.55
CA ALA A 141 -11.99 -0.44 -9.78
C ALA A 141 -12.16 -0.18 -11.29
N ASP A 142 -13.38 0.11 -11.70
CA ASP A 142 -13.68 0.53 -13.08
C ASP A 142 -13.22 1.97 -13.35
N LEU A 143 -13.19 2.34 -14.64
CA LEU A 143 -12.94 3.70 -15.13
C LEU A 143 -14.10 4.66 -14.80
#